data_AF-A0A349ALE2-F1
#
_entry.id   AF-A0A349ALE2-F1
#
_cell.length_a   1.000
_cell.length_b   1.000
_cell.length_c   1.000
_cell.angle_alpha   90.00
_cell.angle_beta   90.00
_cell.angle_gamma   90.00
#
_symmetry.space_group_name_H-M   'P 1'
#
loop_
_entity.id
_entity.type
_entity.pdbx_description
1 polymer ?
#
loop_
_entity_poly.entity_id
_entity_poly.type
_entity_poly.pdbx_seq_one_letter_code
_entity_poly.pdbx_strand_id
1 'polypeptide(L)'
;MGKITSHIYMTNGLRGTGVLSTNIYLLLDTKLTIIDTGYTGYKGRVSQICRVVKKLGYSLSDVENIILTHYHIDHTGNLLKLRQLTGANVIAHTDDAPYIEGRLPHPCPKALRQFKFMKCFWSPDPIDVDVKVEDGDILPVLGGIKIIHTPGHT
;
A
#
# COMPACT_ATOMS: atom_id res chain seq x y z
N MET A 1 15.86 3.52 6.35
CA MET A 1 15.07 4.51 5.58
C MET A 1 16.04 5.26 4.71
N GLY A 2 15.87 5.17 3.39
CA GLY A 2 16.62 5.96 2.42
C GLY A 2 15.86 7.24 2.11
N LYS A 3 16.58 8.36 2.01
CA LYS A 3 16.03 9.62 1.49
C LYS A 3 16.25 9.62 -0.03
N ILE A 4 15.19 9.77 -0.81
CA ILE A 4 15.28 9.89 -2.27
C ILE A 4 15.37 11.38 -2.64
N THR A 5 14.47 12.19 -2.09
CA THR A 5 14.47 13.65 -2.23
C THR A 5 14.21 14.32 -0.88
N SER A 6 14.11 15.65 -0.81
CA SER A 6 13.67 16.35 0.39
C SER A 6 12.25 15.95 0.84
N HIS A 7 11.40 15.48 -0.08
CA HIS A 7 9.99 15.20 0.17
C HIS A 7 9.62 13.72 -0.03
N ILE A 8 10.56 12.87 -0.45
CA ILE A 8 10.28 11.45 -0.74
C ILE A 8 11.29 10.59 -0.01
N TYR A 9 10.77 9.68 0.81
CA TYR A 9 11.54 8.73 1.60
C TYR A 9 11.07 7.32 1.28
N MET A 10 12.02 6.39 1.30
CA MET A 10 11.75 4.99 1.03
C MET A 10 12.14 4.13 2.24
N THR A 11 11.30 3.14 2.52
CA THR A 11 11.61 2.09 3.48
C THR A 11 11.63 0.74 2.77
N ASN A 12 12.82 0.14 2.70
CA ASN A 12 13.02 -1.15 2.03
C ASN A 12 12.45 -2.29 2.87
N GLY A 13 12.19 -3.43 2.23
CA GLY A 13 12.11 -4.72 2.93
C GLY A 13 13.44 -5.17 3.50
N LEU A 14 13.37 -5.89 4.62
CA LEU A 14 14.53 -6.29 5.42
C LEU A 14 15.45 -7.31 4.71
N ARG A 15 15.09 -7.79 3.51
CA ARG A 15 15.81 -8.83 2.76
C ARG A 15 16.09 -8.51 1.28
N GLY A 16 16.02 -7.24 0.85
CA GLY A 16 16.24 -6.88 -0.55
C GLY A 16 15.03 -7.18 -1.45
N THR A 17 15.23 -7.15 -2.78
CA THR A 17 14.20 -7.29 -3.83
C THR A 17 13.71 -8.73 -3.99
N GLY A 18 12.40 -8.96 -4.08
CA GLY A 18 11.80 -10.29 -4.34
C GLY A 18 10.27 -10.27 -4.20
N VAL A 19 9.59 -11.36 -4.59
CA VAL A 19 8.11 -11.52 -4.68
C VAL A 19 7.36 -11.31 -3.35
N LEU A 20 8.07 -11.17 -2.23
CA LEU A 20 7.50 -10.91 -0.89
C LEU A 20 8.05 -9.62 -0.27
N SER A 21 8.59 -8.73 -1.10
CA SER A 21 9.30 -7.52 -0.68
C SER A 21 8.88 -6.33 -1.53
N THR A 22 8.06 -5.49 -0.93
CA THR A 22 7.61 -4.22 -1.51
C THR A 22 8.37 -3.06 -0.86
N ASN A 23 8.76 -2.10 -1.69
CA ASN A 23 9.24 -0.81 -1.23
C ASN A 23 8.03 0.03 -0.82
N ILE A 24 8.15 0.70 0.32
CA ILE A 24 7.13 1.63 0.78
C ILE A 24 7.70 3.03 0.69
N TYR A 25 6.93 3.93 0.09
CA TYR A 25 7.31 5.33 -0.04
C TYR A 25 6.48 6.19 0.89
N LEU A 26 7.13 7.21 1.46
CA LEU A 26 6.48 8.27 2.22
C LEU A 26 6.73 9.58 1.50
N LEU A 27 5.63 10.27 1.21
CA LEU A 27 5.58 11.54 0.49
C LEU A 27 5.23 12.61 1.53
N LEU A 28 6.09 13.61 1.66
CA LEU A 28 5.98 14.67 2.65
C LEU A 28 5.47 15.96 2.01
N ASP A 29 4.24 16.31 2.35
CA ASP A 29 3.61 17.59 2.05
C ASP A 29 3.11 18.20 3.37
N THR A 30 2.11 19.09 3.32
CA THR A 30 1.32 19.51 4.49
C THR A 30 0.73 18.33 5.27
N LYS A 31 0.41 17.24 4.57
CA LYS A 31 0.05 15.92 5.09
C LYS A 31 0.93 14.85 4.49
N LEU A 32 0.97 13.69 5.14
CA LEU A 32 1.72 12.53 4.67
C LEU A 32 0.86 11.65 3.78
N THR A 33 1.47 11.18 2.70
CA THR A 33 0.92 10.12 1.87
C THR A 33 1.87 8.92 1.88
N ILE A 34 1.34 7.72 2.06
CA ILE A 34 2.08 6.47 1.99
C ILE A 34 1.75 5.79 0.66
N ILE A 35 2.77 5.26 -0.03
CA ILE A 35 2.57 4.36 -1.18
C ILE A 35 2.91 2.94 -0.73
N ASP A 36 1.92 2.05 -0.85
CA ASP A 36 1.92 0.65 -0.43
C ASP A 36 2.19 0.40 1.06
N THR A 37 1.90 -0.82 1.51
CA THR A 37 1.87 -1.17 2.95
C THR A 37 2.76 -2.34 3.32
N GLY A 38 3.28 -3.08 2.33
CA GLY A 38 4.17 -4.21 2.57
C GLY A 38 3.42 -5.49 2.92
N TYR A 39 4.12 -6.62 2.79
CA TYR A 39 3.60 -7.95 3.16
C TYR A 39 3.39 -8.10 4.68
N THR A 40 2.24 -8.68 5.08
CA THR A 40 1.90 -8.91 6.50
C THR A 40 2.79 -9.95 7.19
N GLY A 41 3.29 -10.95 6.43
CA GLY A 41 4.18 -11.98 6.97
C GLY A 41 5.54 -11.43 7.44
N TYR A 42 5.89 -10.20 7.04
CA TYR A 42 7.07 -9.52 7.55
C TYR A 42 6.76 -8.77 8.85
N LYS A 43 7.00 -9.46 9.97
CA LYS A 43 6.77 -8.93 11.32
C LYS A 43 7.51 -7.61 11.53
N GLY A 44 6.79 -6.63 12.07
CA GLY A 44 7.33 -5.31 12.41
C GLY A 44 7.26 -4.28 11.27
N ARG A 45 6.68 -4.62 10.10
CA ARG A 45 6.51 -3.67 9.00
C ARG A 45 5.76 -2.41 9.41
N VAL A 46 4.59 -2.57 10.02
CA VAL A 46 3.80 -1.44 10.55
C VAL A 46 4.61 -0.62 11.54
N SER A 47 5.28 -1.27 12.50
CA SER A 47 6.12 -0.59 13.49
C SER A 47 7.28 0.19 12.87
N GLN A 48 7.86 -0.32 11.76
CA GLN A 48 8.88 0.39 10.98
C GLN A 48 8.30 1.65 10.35
N ILE A 49 7.14 1.56 9.69
CA ILE A 49 6.46 2.70 9.07
C ILE A 49 6.14 3.75 10.15
N CYS A 50 5.52 3.34 11.26
CA CYS A 50 5.20 4.25 12.36
C CYS A 50 6.44 4.95 12.94
N ARG A 51 7.55 4.23 13.07
CA ARG A 51 8.83 4.81 13.54
C ARG A 51 9.38 5.82 12.55
N VAL A 52 9.26 5.55 11.26
CA VAL A 52 9.70 6.46 10.20
C VAL A 52 8.86 7.73 10.19
N VAL A 53 7.53 7.63 10.25
CA VAL A 53 6.62 8.78 10.37
C VAL A 53 7.03 9.68 11.54
N LYS A 54 7.20 9.10 12.73
CA LYS A 54 7.64 9.83 13.93
C LYS A 54 9.03 10.44 13.78
N LYS A 55 9.98 9.73 13.18
CA LYS A 55 11.34 10.23 12.95
C LYS A 55 11.37 11.44 12.00
N LEU A 56 10.40 11.52 11.08
CA LEU A 56 10.24 12.66 10.18
C LEU A 56 9.52 13.86 10.83
N GLY A 57 9.13 13.74 12.11
CA GLY A 57 8.49 14.81 12.87
C GLY A 57 6.96 14.83 12.78
N TYR A 58 6.35 13.80 12.19
CA TYR A 58 4.90 13.72 12.00
C TYR A 58 4.25 12.77 13.01
N SER A 59 2.96 12.98 13.25
CA SER A 59 2.09 12.03 13.96
C SER A 59 1.47 11.02 12.98
N LEU A 60 0.91 9.92 13.49
CA LEU A 60 0.21 8.97 12.63
C LEU A 60 -1.08 9.56 12.04
N SER A 61 -1.71 10.50 12.75
CA SER A 61 -2.87 11.27 12.28
C SER A 61 -2.52 12.30 11.19
N ASP A 62 -1.24 12.52 10.91
CA ASP A 62 -0.83 13.33 9.75
C ASP A 62 -0.78 12.53 8.46
N VAL A 63 -0.89 11.19 8.53
CA VAL A 63 -1.05 10.36 7.34
C VAL A 63 -2.49 10.48 6.85
N GLU A 64 -2.67 11.21 5.76
CA GLU A 64 -3.97 11.47 5.16
C GLU A 64 -4.35 10.42 4.12
N ASN A 65 -3.38 9.93 3.35
CA ASN A 65 -3.64 9.01 2.24
C ASN A 65 -2.71 7.79 2.29
N ILE A 66 -3.26 6.64 1.91
CA ILE A 66 -2.54 5.44 1.54
C ILE A 66 -2.90 5.12 0.09
N ILE A 67 -1.96 5.30 -0.82
CA ILE A 67 -2.10 4.97 -2.23
C ILE A 67 -1.56 3.56 -2.45
N LEU A 68 -2.33 2.72 -3.12
CA LEU A 68 -1.92 1.37 -3.48
C LEU A 68 -1.53 1.34 -4.95
N THR A 69 -0.38 0.77 -5.25
CA THR A 69 0.04 0.54 -6.64
C THR A 69 -0.79 -0.56 -7.28
N HIS A 70 -1.07 -1.63 -6.52
CA HIS A 70 -1.96 -2.70 -6.92
C HIS A 70 -2.44 -3.57 -5.75
N TYR A 71 -3.38 -4.49 -5.99
CA TYR A 71 -4.04 -5.26 -4.93
C TYR A 71 -3.21 -6.38 -4.28
N HIS A 72 -2.03 -6.77 -4.82
CA HIS A 72 -1.29 -7.93 -4.29
C HIS A 72 -0.90 -7.78 -2.81
N ILE A 73 -0.80 -8.92 -2.13
CA ILE A 73 -0.67 -8.98 -0.67
C ILE A 73 0.63 -8.36 -0.13
N ASP A 74 1.69 -8.32 -0.92
CA ASP A 74 2.93 -7.63 -0.56
C ASP A 74 2.78 -6.11 -0.63
N HIS A 75 1.75 -5.59 -1.31
CA HIS A 75 1.41 -4.16 -1.36
C HIS A 75 0.28 -3.80 -0.39
N THR A 76 -0.70 -4.68 -0.20
CA THR A 76 -1.91 -4.44 0.62
C THR A 76 -1.89 -5.11 1.99
N GLY A 77 -0.86 -5.92 2.30
CA GLY A 77 -0.85 -6.82 3.45
C GLY A 77 -0.99 -6.15 4.81
N ASN A 78 -0.54 -4.90 4.97
CA ASN A 78 -0.67 -4.17 6.25
C ASN A 78 -1.69 -3.02 6.19
N LEU A 79 -2.50 -2.96 5.12
CA LEU A 79 -3.43 -1.87 4.84
C LEU A 79 -4.46 -1.65 5.94
N LEU A 80 -5.18 -2.69 6.36
CA LEU A 80 -6.17 -2.58 7.43
C LEU A 80 -5.55 -2.01 8.71
N LYS A 81 -4.37 -2.52 9.10
CA LYS A 81 -3.73 -2.06 10.33
C LYS A 81 -3.28 -0.61 10.24
N LEU A 82 -2.74 -0.19 9.10
CA LEU A 82 -2.33 1.20 8.89
C LEU A 82 -3.54 2.13 8.85
N ARG A 83 -4.63 1.77 8.17
CA ARG A 83 -5.88 2.55 8.18
C ARG A 83 -6.40 2.74 9.60
N GLN A 84 -6.44 1.68 10.41
CA GLN A 84 -6.87 1.77 11.81
C GLN A 84 -5.99 2.70 12.67
N LEU A 85 -4.69 2.77 12.39
CA LEU A 85 -3.74 3.58 13.16
C LEU A 85 -3.70 5.04 12.73
N THR A 86 -4.05 5.33 11.48
CA THR A 86 -3.87 6.64 10.85
C THR A 86 -5.19 7.36 10.58
N GLY A 87 -6.26 6.62 10.29
CA GLY A 87 -7.50 7.15 9.74
C GLY A 87 -7.40 7.57 8.27
N ALA A 88 -6.31 7.22 7.58
CA ALA A 88 -6.05 7.64 6.21
C ALA A 88 -7.07 7.10 5.20
N ASN A 89 -7.32 7.87 4.14
CA ASN A 89 -8.07 7.45 2.97
C ASN A 89 -7.28 6.41 2.19
N VAL A 90 -7.95 5.36 1.74
CA VAL A 90 -7.39 4.36 0.83
C VAL A 90 -7.69 4.76 -0.61
N ILE A 91 -6.63 4.90 -1.40
CA ILE A 91 -6.71 5.29 -2.81
C ILE A 91 -6.17 4.16 -3.67
N ALA A 92 -6.93 3.72 -4.67
CA ALA A 92 -6.51 2.67 -5.60
C ALA A 92 -7.17 2.84 -6.96
N HIS A 93 -6.58 2.23 -8.00
CA HIS A 93 -7.19 2.21 -9.33
C HIS A 93 -8.52 1.45 -9.31
N THR A 94 -9.48 1.90 -10.14
CA THR A 94 -10.84 1.34 -10.18
C THR A 94 -10.87 -0.17 -10.48
N ASP A 95 -9.94 -0.66 -11.30
CA ASP A 95 -9.85 -2.08 -11.68
C ASP A 95 -9.39 -2.98 -10.52
N ASP A 96 -8.58 -2.44 -9.60
CA ASP A 96 -8.03 -3.18 -8.46
C ASP A 96 -8.91 -3.07 -7.22
N ALA A 97 -9.75 -2.03 -7.13
CA ALA A 97 -10.61 -1.78 -5.98
C ALA A 97 -11.52 -2.96 -5.62
N PRO A 98 -12.19 -3.67 -6.56
CA PRO A 98 -13.00 -4.85 -6.23
C PRO A 98 -12.23 -5.97 -5.53
N TYR A 99 -10.92 -6.12 -5.79
CA TYR A 99 -10.09 -7.13 -5.12
C TYR A 99 -9.75 -6.69 -3.69
N ILE A 100 -9.34 -5.44 -3.51
CA ILE A 100 -9.03 -4.83 -2.20
C ILE A 100 -10.26 -4.83 -1.28
N GLU A 101 -11.44 -4.55 -1.84
CA GLU A 101 -12.72 -4.55 -1.15
C GLU A 101 -13.28 -5.97 -0.90
N GLY A 102 -12.57 -7.02 -1.36
CA GLY A 102 -12.98 -8.40 -1.20
C GLY A 102 -14.21 -8.81 -2.05
N ARG A 103 -14.63 -7.97 -3.00
CA ARG A 103 -15.71 -8.26 -3.95
C ARG A 103 -15.29 -9.27 -5.02
N LEU A 104 -14.01 -9.27 -5.38
CA LEU A 104 -13.39 -10.26 -6.27
C LEU A 104 -12.30 -11.06 -5.53
N PRO A 105 -12.13 -12.35 -5.86
CA PRO A 105 -11.07 -13.14 -5.24
C PRO A 105 -9.70 -12.74 -5.78
N HIS A 106 -8.71 -12.62 -4.89
CA HIS A 106 -7.31 -12.50 -5.31
C HIS A 106 -6.92 -13.73 -6.15
N PRO A 107 -6.46 -13.56 -7.41
CA PRO A 107 -6.06 -14.68 -8.24
C PRO A 107 -4.87 -15.40 -7.60
N CYS A 108 -5.09 -16.67 -7.29
CA CYS A 108 -4.06 -17.56 -6.76
C CYS A 108 -3.52 -18.43 -7.91
N PRO A 109 -2.20 -18.63 -8.02
CA PRO A 109 -1.62 -19.54 -9.01
C PRO A 109 -2.32 -20.90 -9.00
N LYS A 110 -2.63 -21.45 -10.18
CA LYS A 110 -3.42 -22.69 -10.32
C LYS A 110 -2.88 -23.86 -9.49
N ALA A 111 -1.55 -23.98 -9.39
CA ALA A 111 -0.85 -25.00 -8.61
C ALA A 111 -1.15 -24.92 -7.09
N LEU A 112 -1.42 -23.71 -6.60
CA LEU A 112 -1.70 -23.43 -5.18
C LEU A 112 -3.20 -23.44 -4.88
N ARG A 113 -4.05 -23.37 -5.90
CA ARG A 113 -5.52 -23.29 -5.78
C ARG A 113 -6.15 -24.52 -5.10
N GLN A 114 -5.50 -25.68 -5.16
CA GLN A 114 -5.95 -26.92 -4.51
C GLN A 114 -5.81 -26.86 -2.98
N PHE A 115 -4.94 -26.01 -2.45
CA PHE A 115 -4.69 -25.88 -1.02
C PHE A 115 -5.57 -24.76 -0.45
N LYS A 116 -6.82 -25.09 -0.12
CA LYS A 116 -7.81 -24.13 0.40
C LYS A 116 -7.30 -23.26 1.55
N PHE A 117 -6.45 -23.80 2.42
CA PHE A 117 -5.85 -23.06 3.54
C PHE A 117 -4.88 -21.95 3.08
N MET A 118 -4.26 -22.09 1.92
CA MET A 118 -3.38 -21.05 1.37
C MET A 118 -4.14 -19.86 0.83
N LYS A 119 -5.43 -19.99 0.46
CA LYS A 119 -6.24 -18.86 0.00
C LYS A 119 -6.29 -17.71 1.01
N CYS A 120 -6.30 -18.04 2.31
CA CYS A 120 -6.27 -17.09 3.42
C CYS A 120 -4.90 -16.40 3.58
N PHE A 121 -3.80 -17.08 3.21
CA PHE A 121 -2.46 -16.49 3.23
C PHE A 121 -2.23 -15.46 2.12
N TRP A 122 -3.07 -15.44 1.09
CA TRP A 122 -2.91 -14.56 -0.08
C TRP A 122 -3.98 -13.46 -0.18
N SER A 123 -4.96 -13.45 0.72
CA SER A 123 -6.04 -12.46 0.73
C SER A 123 -5.95 -11.65 2.03
N PRO A 124 -5.45 -10.39 1.98
CA PRO A 124 -5.52 -9.51 3.13
C PRO A 124 -6.98 -9.26 3.56
N ASP A 125 -7.18 -8.77 4.78
CA ASP A 125 -8.50 -8.39 5.24
C ASP A 125 -9.10 -7.31 4.32
N PRO A 126 -10.34 -7.52 3.80
CA PRO A 126 -10.99 -6.58 2.91
C PRO A 126 -11.16 -5.20 3.53
N ILE A 127 -11.05 -4.17 2.69
CA ILE A 127 -11.19 -2.78 3.13
C ILE A 127 -11.75 -1.92 2.00
N ASP A 128 -12.58 -0.95 2.35
CA ASP A 128 -13.18 -0.05 1.37
C ASP A 128 -12.11 0.85 0.74
N VAL A 129 -12.15 0.98 -0.60
CA VAL A 129 -11.35 2.00 -1.30
C VAL A 129 -12.16 3.29 -1.32
N ASP A 130 -11.69 4.25 -0.52
CA ASP A 130 -12.35 5.54 -0.30
C ASP A 130 -12.32 6.42 -1.56
N VAL A 131 -11.21 6.37 -2.30
CA VAL A 131 -11.03 7.10 -3.56
C VAL A 131 -10.58 6.14 -4.65
N LYS A 132 -11.44 5.94 -5.65
CA LYS A 132 -11.12 5.16 -6.85
C LYS A 132 -10.63 6.13 -7.93
N VAL A 133 -9.46 5.85 -8.49
CA VAL A 133 -8.84 6.68 -9.54
C VAL A 133 -8.77 5.94 -10.86
N GLU A 134 -8.67 6.70 -11.95
CA GLU A 134 -8.50 6.23 -13.33
C GLU A 134 -7.19 6.75 -13.94
N ASP A 135 -6.86 6.29 -15.16
CA ASP A 135 -5.70 6.79 -15.90
C ASP A 135 -5.80 8.30 -16.13
N GLY A 136 -4.69 9.01 -15.86
CA GLY A 136 -4.60 10.44 -16.09
C GLY A 136 -5.11 11.32 -14.96
N ASP A 137 -5.77 10.78 -13.94
CA ASP A 137 -6.16 11.52 -12.75
C ASP A 137 -4.96 12.19 -12.09
N ILE A 138 -5.18 13.37 -11.50
CA ILE A 138 -4.15 14.12 -10.78
C ILE A 138 -4.54 14.22 -9.31
N LEU A 139 -3.77 13.57 -8.45
CA LEU A 139 -3.91 13.68 -7.01
C LEU A 139 -3.21 14.95 -6.50
N PRO A 140 -3.83 15.72 -5.59
CA PRO A 140 -3.28 16.96 -5.05
C PRO A 140 -2.21 16.70 -3.98
N VAL A 141 -1.23 15.85 -4.29
CA VAL A 141 -0.10 15.48 -3.41
C VAL A 141 1.18 16.00 -4.06
N LEU A 142 2.06 16.67 -3.31
CA LEU A 142 3.32 17.23 -3.80
C LEU A 142 3.17 18.14 -5.03
N GLY A 143 2.09 18.93 -5.08
CA GLY A 143 1.80 19.80 -6.22
C GLY A 143 1.21 19.11 -7.46
N GLY A 144 0.94 17.80 -7.39
CA GLY A 144 0.26 17.03 -8.44
C GLY A 144 0.97 15.73 -8.76
N ILE A 145 0.36 14.59 -8.39
CA ILE A 145 0.79 13.26 -8.82
C ILE A 145 -0.19 12.75 -9.87
N LYS A 146 0.32 12.48 -11.07
CA LYS A 146 -0.46 11.87 -12.14
C LYS A 146 -0.53 10.35 -11.96
N ILE A 147 -1.74 9.80 -12.00
CA ILE A 147 -1.99 8.37 -12.09
C ILE A 147 -1.70 7.92 -13.52
N ILE A 148 -0.88 6.90 -13.65
CA ILE A 148 -0.58 6.25 -14.93
C ILE A 148 -1.04 4.80 -14.79
N HIS A 149 -2.07 4.41 -15.53
CA HIS A 149 -2.56 3.05 -15.52
C HIS A 149 -1.63 2.15 -16.34
N THR A 150 -1.06 1.14 -15.69
CA THR A 150 -0.12 0.21 -16.30
C THR A 150 -0.60 -1.24 -16.12
N PRO A 151 -1.69 -1.64 -16.80
CA PRO A 151 -2.29 -2.95 -16.59
C PRO A 151 -1.39 -4.08 -17.09
N GLY A 152 -1.56 -5.26 -16.49
CA GLY A 152 -0.98 -6.51 -16.97
C GLY A 152 -0.36 -7.36 -15.86
N HIS A 153 0.24 -6.73 -14.85
CA HIS A 153 0.58 -7.43 -13.60
C HIS A 153 -0.68 -7.63 -12.75
N THR A 154 -1.44 -6.55 -12.58
CA THR A 154 -2.84 -6.51 -12.20
C THR A 154 -3.58 -5.60 -13.15
#